data_AF-A0A7J7JPP1-F1
#
_entry.id   AF-A0A7J7JPP1-F1
#
_cell.length_a   1.000
_cell.length_b   1.000
_cell.length_c   1.000
_cell.angle_alpha   90.00
_cell.angle_beta   90.00
_cell.angle_gamma   90.00
#
_symmetry.space_group_name_H-M   'P 1'
#
loop_
_entity.id
_entity.type
_entity.pdbx_description
1 polymer ?
#
loop_
_entity_poly.entity_id
_entity_poly.type
_entity_poly.pdbx_seq_one_letter_code
_entity_poly.pdbx_strand_id
1 'polypeptide(L)'
;MKMPSLSSSEYGASEDVPYPEVPPEVLAQPSLDLQIEEMREWFKAWKTSNHSVRDYRRYFKPNLCYLEGQWTNVDGDAIDEPFHSERHHLDADSFFDLQDKIKYTSQTGRKSNLENYAYLPTTISHINEMGGIQYSQWNYQILCHPITEVDIPLTAFQVEDDLGSRLAEKKALSEFSKKRAARFSLKEPNENVNQATGFTKINKGSMLDKLMSQIPDTLVLILYLSVKLYLNKQHEEDFMFHLLNPCRQGQLSANVVDDLFNEIAYPHQLKVSRDNFNSSILKPLNAGYYHRFYQVLSKDAMGVNIFRRGFSDNNLFVAYNTRSKVTPTKVKEKCKPKDNCPSNWREASHRVSYAIP
;
A
#
# COMPACT_ATOMS: atom_id res chain seq x y z
N MET A 1 13.95 1.06 10.83
CA MET A 1 12.81 0.79 9.91
C MET A 1 11.71 1.75 10.32
N LYS A 2 11.11 2.47 9.39
CA LYS A 2 10.08 3.46 9.70
C LYS A 2 8.70 2.94 9.30
N MET A 3 7.68 3.35 10.02
CA MET A 3 6.27 3.11 9.74
C MET A 3 5.51 4.43 9.66
N PRO A 4 4.32 4.46 9.03
CA PRO A 4 3.36 5.55 9.18
C PRO A 4 3.23 6.02 10.63
N SER A 5 3.29 7.33 10.86
CA SER A 5 2.96 7.88 12.18
C SER A 5 1.52 7.53 12.56
N LEU A 6 1.34 7.01 13.77
CA LEU A 6 0.01 6.73 14.31
C LEU A 6 -0.65 7.98 14.89
N SER A 7 0.15 9.01 15.18
CA SER A 7 -0.23 10.19 15.95
C SER A 7 -0.38 11.46 15.11
N SER A 8 0.42 11.63 14.05
CA SER A 8 0.47 12.84 13.24
C SER A 8 -0.16 12.66 11.86
N SER A 9 -1.04 13.59 11.48
CA SER A 9 -1.70 13.64 10.15
C SER A 9 -0.91 14.36 9.08
N GLU A 10 0.29 14.80 9.41
CA GLU A 10 1.16 15.51 8.47
C GLU A 10 1.60 14.59 7.32
N TYR A 11 1.83 15.21 6.17
CA TYR A 11 2.33 14.51 5.00
C TYR A 11 3.75 13.98 5.28
N GLY A 12 4.01 12.70 5.00
CA GLY A 12 5.32 12.09 5.23
C GLY A 12 5.67 11.83 6.71
N ALA A 13 4.73 12.04 7.64
CA ALA A 13 4.96 11.73 9.04
C ALA A 13 5.23 10.23 9.23
N SER A 14 6.38 9.92 9.82
CA SER A 14 6.85 8.55 10.05
C SER A 14 7.40 8.40 11.47
N GLU A 15 7.22 7.21 12.02
CA GLU A 15 7.70 6.80 13.35
C GLU A 15 8.58 5.56 13.21
N ASP A 16 9.48 5.31 14.15
CA ASP A 16 10.26 4.07 14.13
C ASP A 16 9.38 2.87 14.51
N VAL A 17 9.56 1.76 13.80
CA VAL A 17 8.89 0.51 14.14
C VAL A 17 9.39 0.06 15.52
N PRO A 18 8.50 -0.14 16.51
CA PRO A 18 8.92 -0.54 17.84
C PRO A 18 9.62 -1.91 17.80
N TYR A 19 10.74 -2.01 18.51
CA TYR A 19 11.40 -3.29 18.69
C TYR A 19 10.49 -4.24 19.50
N PRO A 20 10.40 -5.52 19.11
CA PRO A 20 9.65 -6.48 19.89
C PRO A 20 10.30 -6.69 21.26
N GLU A 21 9.46 -6.93 22.26
CA GLU A 21 9.94 -7.31 23.60
C GLU A 21 10.59 -8.70 23.56
N VAL A 22 11.54 -8.93 24.47
CA VAL A 22 12.13 -10.25 24.67
C VAL A 22 11.13 -11.12 25.42
N PRO A 23 10.96 -12.41 25.06
CA PRO A 23 10.10 -13.31 25.81
C PRO A 23 10.47 -13.34 27.31
N PRO A 24 9.50 -13.20 28.23
CA PRO A 24 9.77 -13.15 29.66
C PRO A 24 10.40 -14.46 30.18
N GLU A 25 10.15 -15.60 29.53
CA GLU A 25 10.75 -16.89 29.86
C GLU A 25 12.28 -16.89 29.71
N VAL A 26 12.79 -16.04 28.82
CA VAL A 26 14.23 -15.85 28.63
C VAL A 26 14.77 -15.02 29.79
N LEU A 27 14.16 -13.88 30.10
CA LEU A 27 14.59 -13.00 31.18
C LEU A 27 14.48 -13.64 32.57
N ALA A 28 13.61 -14.64 32.72
CA ALA A 28 13.46 -15.41 33.95
C ALA A 28 14.65 -16.34 34.27
N GLN A 29 15.53 -16.62 33.30
CA GLN A 29 16.66 -17.51 33.51
C GLN A 29 17.78 -16.84 34.33
N PRO A 30 18.40 -17.57 35.27
CA PRO A 30 19.33 -16.99 36.24
C PRO A 30 20.73 -16.67 35.68
N SER A 31 21.14 -17.28 34.56
CA SER A 31 22.46 -17.06 33.94
C SER A 31 22.36 -16.76 32.45
N LEU A 32 23.35 -16.03 31.92
CA LEU A 32 23.39 -15.66 30.50
C LEU A 32 23.46 -16.90 29.58
N ASP A 33 24.16 -17.95 29.99
CA ASP A 33 24.24 -19.18 29.18
C ASP A 33 22.86 -19.85 29.04
N LEU A 34 22.09 -19.92 30.14
CA LEU A 34 20.73 -20.45 30.13
C LEU A 34 19.77 -19.55 29.34
N GLN A 35 19.96 -18.23 29.37
CA GLN A 35 19.22 -17.29 28.52
C GLN A 35 19.49 -17.54 27.04
N ILE A 36 20.74 -17.80 26.65
CA ILE A 36 21.13 -18.12 25.28
C ILE A 36 20.51 -19.45 24.84
N GLU A 37 20.54 -20.48 25.68
CA GLU A 37 19.92 -21.76 25.39
C GLU A 37 18.41 -21.64 25.21
N GLU A 38 17.72 -20.92 26.10
CA GLU A 38 16.28 -20.66 25.98
C GLU A 38 15.97 -19.90 24.69
N MET A 39 16.70 -18.82 24.38
CA MET A 39 16.54 -18.09 23.11
C MET A 39 16.73 -18.98 21.88
N ARG A 40 17.66 -19.94 21.92
CA ARG A 40 17.86 -20.89 20.81
C ARG A 40 16.63 -21.78 20.59
N GLU A 41 15.93 -22.17 21.65
CA GLU A 41 14.68 -22.92 21.53
C GLU A 41 13.57 -22.07 20.90
N TRP A 42 13.47 -20.78 21.24
CA TRP A 42 12.56 -19.84 20.55
C TRP A 42 12.86 -19.74 19.05
N PHE A 43 14.13 -19.61 18.68
CA PHE A 43 14.53 -19.59 17.26
C PHE A 43 14.24 -20.90 16.54
N LYS A 44 14.41 -22.06 17.20
CA LYS A 44 14.07 -23.37 16.64
C LYS A 44 12.56 -23.50 16.41
N ALA A 45 11.74 -23.08 17.38
CA ALA A 45 10.28 -23.06 17.26
C ALA A 45 9.83 -22.18 16.08
N TRP A 46 10.39 -20.97 15.96
CA TRP A 46 10.14 -20.07 14.84
C TRP A 46 10.55 -20.67 13.48
N LYS A 47 11.76 -21.24 13.39
CA LYS A 47 12.27 -21.87 12.16
C LYS A 47 11.40 -23.04 11.68
N THR A 48 10.79 -23.77 12.61
CA THR A 48 9.92 -24.92 12.29
C THR A 48 8.44 -24.54 12.21
N SER A 49 8.11 -23.27 12.39
CA SER A 49 6.74 -22.74 12.50
C SER A 49 5.87 -23.54 13.49
N ASN A 50 6.47 -24.05 14.57
CA ASN A 50 5.79 -24.86 15.59
C ASN A 50 5.50 -24.01 16.85
N HIS A 51 4.30 -23.46 16.92
CA HIS A 51 3.85 -22.61 18.02
C HIS A 51 3.43 -23.39 19.29
N SER A 52 3.39 -24.73 19.26
CA SER A 52 2.98 -25.54 20.40
C SER A 52 4.07 -25.63 21.48
N VAL A 53 5.34 -25.52 21.09
CA VAL A 53 6.48 -25.58 22.03
C VAL A 53 6.73 -24.21 22.66
N ARG A 54 6.83 -23.17 21.82
CA ARG A 54 6.97 -21.77 22.21
C ARG A 54 6.14 -20.91 21.25
N ASP A 55 5.25 -20.07 21.78
CA ASP A 55 4.41 -19.20 20.94
C ASP A 55 5.18 -17.95 20.50
N TYR A 56 5.99 -18.09 19.46
CA TYR A 56 6.85 -17.03 18.92
C TYR A 56 6.07 -15.88 18.29
N ARG A 57 4.77 -16.04 17.96
CA ARG A 57 3.99 -15.07 17.17
C ARG A 57 3.88 -13.68 17.82
N ARG A 58 4.01 -13.61 19.14
CA ARG A 58 3.96 -12.35 19.90
C ARG A 58 5.24 -11.53 19.78
N TYR A 59 6.38 -12.19 19.64
CA TYR A 59 7.70 -11.57 19.71
C TYR A 59 8.38 -11.50 18.33
N PHE A 60 8.18 -12.51 17.49
CA PHE A 60 8.80 -12.62 16.16
C PHE A 60 7.82 -12.15 15.09
N LYS A 61 7.53 -10.85 15.06
CA LYS A 61 6.59 -10.26 14.11
C LYS A 61 7.28 -9.96 12.78
N PRO A 62 6.76 -10.45 11.64
CA PRO A 62 7.25 -10.01 10.34
C PRO A 62 6.81 -8.57 10.05
N ASN A 63 7.71 -7.79 9.47
CA ASN A 63 7.42 -6.45 8.98
C ASN A 63 7.35 -6.49 7.45
N LEU A 64 6.25 -6.02 6.88
CA LEU A 64 6.10 -5.83 5.44
C LEU A 64 6.54 -4.42 5.08
N CYS A 65 7.65 -4.29 4.38
CA CYS A 65 8.10 -3.00 3.86
C CYS A 65 7.63 -2.81 2.43
N TYR A 66 7.27 -1.58 2.09
CA TYR A 66 6.80 -1.19 0.77
C TYR A 66 7.29 0.23 0.44
N LEU A 67 7.48 0.48 -0.85
CA LEU A 67 7.70 1.82 -1.38
C LEU A 67 6.33 2.47 -1.59
N GLU A 68 6.02 3.46 -0.77
CA GLU A 68 4.86 4.34 -0.96
C GLU A 68 5.25 5.47 -1.90
N GLY A 69 4.45 5.71 -2.93
CA GLY A 69 4.67 6.78 -3.91
C GLY A 69 3.39 7.57 -4.19
N GLN A 70 3.53 8.88 -4.31
CA GLN A 70 2.43 9.84 -4.51
C GLN A 70 2.86 10.92 -5.50
N TRP A 71 1.94 11.33 -6.37
CA TRP A 71 2.09 12.55 -7.15
C TRP A 71 1.77 13.75 -6.26
N THR A 72 2.68 14.71 -6.17
CA THR A 72 2.48 15.92 -5.35
C THR A 72 2.49 17.17 -6.22
N ASN A 73 1.69 18.16 -5.82
CA ASN A 73 1.67 19.44 -6.50
C ASN A 73 2.98 20.18 -6.24
N VAL A 74 3.58 20.71 -7.32
CA VAL A 74 4.73 21.59 -7.21
C VAL A 74 4.20 23.01 -7.01
N ASP A 75 3.77 23.31 -5.79
CA ASP A 75 3.24 24.62 -5.40
C ASP A 75 4.34 25.39 -4.63
N GLY A 76 5.41 25.82 -5.32
CA GLY A 76 6.46 26.66 -4.74
C GLY A 76 7.89 26.41 -5.25
N ASP A 77 8.79 27.33 -4.91
CA ASP A 77 10.21 27.30 -5.25
C ASP A 77 11.05 26.37 -4.36
N ALA A 78 10.48 25.77 -3.30
CA ALA A 78 11.23 24.95 -2.36
C ALA A 78 10.92 23.45 -2.52
N ILE A 79 11.95 22.61 -2.61
CA ILE A 79 11.81 21.14 -2.56
C ILE A 79 11.65 20.72 -1.10
N ASP A 80 10.54 20.08 -0.78
CA ASP A 80 10.39 19.34 0.48
C ASP A 80 10.84 17.89 0.27
N GLU A 81 12.08 17.59 0.67
CA GLU A 81 12.70 16.27 0.48
C GLU A 81 11.97 15.23 1.36
N PRO A 82 11.28 14.23 0.77
CA PRO A 82 10.48 13.29 1.55
C PRO A 82 11.35 12.27 2.31
N PHE A 83 12.66 12.21 2.06
CA PHE A 83 13.59 11.32 2.73
C PHE A 83 14.84 12.09 3.18
N HIS A 84 14.94 12.45 4.47
CA HIS A 84 16.20 12.90 5.01
C HIS A 84 17.15 11.70 5.15
N SER A 85 18.16 11.60 4.28
CA SER A 85 19.25 10.65 4.47
C SER A 85 20.57 11.40 4.65
N GLU A 86 21.32 11.09 5.70
CA GLU A 86 22.59 11.77 6.03
C GLU A 86 23.64 11.70 4.91
N ARG A 87 23.46 10.80 3.93
CA ARG A 87 24.33 10.63 2.77
C ARG A 87 23.72 11.06 1.44
N HIS A 88 22.43 11.40 1.42
CA HIS A 88 21.69 11.90 0.26
C HIS A 88 20.70 12.95 0.70
N HIS A 89 21.21 14.18 0.76
CA HIS A 89 20.41 15.39 0.76
C HIS A 89 20.38 15.93 -0.66
N LEU A 90 19.21 16.34 -1.14
CA LEU A 90 19.07 16.94 -2.47
C LEU A 90 19.82 18.27 -2.56
N ASP A 91 20.82 18.34 -3.42
CA ASP A 91 21.54 19.59 -3.74
C ASP A 91 20.73 20.41 -4.76
N ALA A 92 19.52 20.82 -4.40
CA ALA A 92 18.67 21.69 -5.21
C ALA A 92 17.69 22.48 -4.33
N ASP A 93 17.64 23.78 -4.52
CA ASP A 93 16.73 24.66 -3.78
C ASP A 93 15.30 24.52 -4.30
N SER A 94 15.16 24.40 -5.63
CA SER A 94 13.88 24.36 -6.32
C SER A 94 13.77 23.17 -7.26
N PHE A 95 12.52 22.81 -7.56
CA PHE A 95 12.21 21.76 -8.53
C PHE A 95 12.84 22.05 -9.92
N PHE A 96 12.81 23.31 -10.35
CA PHE A 96 13.39 23.70 -11.64
C PHE A 96 14.92 23.63 -11.62
N ASP A 97 15.55 24.02 -10.52
CA ASP A 97 17.01 23.87 -10.32
C ASP A 97 17.42 22.39 -10.36
N LEU A 98 16.67 21.52 -9.67
CA LEU A 98 16.88 20.06 -9.73
C LEU A 98 16.80 19.56 -11.18
N GLN A 99 15.78 20.00 -11.92
CA GLN A 99 15.58 19.57 -13.30
C GLN A 99 16.69 20.06 -14.23
N ASP A 100 17.18 21.28 -14.04
CA ASP A 100 18.22 21.87 -14.88
C ASP A 100 19.59 21.26 -14.58
N LYS A 101 19.88 20.94 -13.31
CA LYS A 101 21.05 20.15 -12.91
C LYS A 101 21.02 18.75 -13.55
N ILE A 102 19.89 18.04 -13.44
CA ILE A 102 19.68 16.73 -14.11
C ILE A 102 19.89 16.83 -15.62
N LYS A 103 19.30 17.84 -16.28
CA LYS A 103 19.45 18.03 -17.74
C LYS A 103 20.90 18.28 -18.10
N TYR A 104 21.57 19.18 -17.38
CA TYR A 104 22.96 19.56 -17.65
C TYR A 104 23.90 18.35 -17.54
N THR A 105 23.79 17.56 -16.47
CA THR A 105 24.65 16.39 -16.27
C THR A 105 24.33 15.24 -17.22
N SER A 106 23.04 15.04 -17.53
CA SER A 106 22.63 14.07 -18.56
C SER A 106 23.14 14.44 -19.95
N GLN A 107 23.15 15.73 -20.31
CA GLN A 107 23.64 16.21 -21.60
C GLN A 107 25.16 16.23 -21.71
N THR A 108 25.85 16.58 -20.63
CA THR A 108 27.32 16.68 -20.61
C THR A 108 28.00 15.35 -20.29
N GLY A 109 27.25 14.37 -19.76
CA GLY A 109 27.81 13.10 -19.29
C GLY A 109 28.76 13.24 -18.10
N ARG A 110 28.82 14.42 -17.47
CA ARG A 110 29.63 14.66 -16.28
C ARG A 110 28.79 14.46 -15.03
N LYS A 111 29.35 13.72 -14.08
CA LYS A 111 28.87 13.65 -12.70
C LYS A 111 29.63 14.69 -11.88
N SER A 112 28.94 15.59 -11.17
CA SER A 112 29.62 16.39 -10.15
C SER A 112 29.80 15.57 -8.88
N ASN A 113 30.93 15.76 -8.20
CA ASN A 113 31.33 14.96 -7.03
C ASN A 113 30.53 15.30 -5.76
N LEU A 114 29.95 16.49 -5.70
CA LEU A 114 29.15 16.99 -4.57
C LEU A 114 27.64 16.90 -4.83
N GLU A 115 27.26 16.45 -6.01
CA GLU A 115 25.92 16.64 -6.55
C GLU A 115 25.12 15.36 -6.30
N ASN A 116 24.23 15.42 -5.30
CA ASN A 116 23.32 14.35 -4.94
C ASN A 116 21.91 14.80 -5.30
N TYR A 117 21.52 14.54 -6.54
CA TYR A 117 20.23 14.94 -7.09
C TYR A 117 19.52 13.67 -7.54
N ALA A 118 18.33 13.45 -7.00
CA ALA A 118 17.49 12.34 -7.40
C ALA A 118 16.74 12.70 -8.67
N TYR A 119 16.74 11.78 -9.64
CA TYR A 119 15.81 11.87 -10.76
C TYR A 119 14.40 11.54 -10.25
N LEU A 120 13.59 12.56 -10.04
CA LEU A 120 12.20 12.44 -9.62
C LEU A 120 11.30 12.62 -10.85
N PRO A 121 10.56 11.57 -11.28
CA PRO A 121 9.66 11.66 -12.42
C PRO A 121 8.64 12.79 -12.26
N THR A 122 8.32 13.45 -13.37
CA THR A 122 7.38 14.57 -13.40
C THR A 122 6.33 14.37 -14.46
N THR A 123 5.11 14.80 -14.19
CA THR A 123 4.00 14.73 -15.12
C THR A 123 3.24 16.06 -15.16
N ILE A 124 2.56 16.30 -16.28
CA ILE A 124 1.58 17.38 -16.39
C ILE A 124 0.28 16.85 -15.81
N SER A 125 -0.19 17.43 -14.71
CA SER A 125 -1.41 16.98 -14.03
C SER A 125 -2.65 17.72 -14.46
N HIS A 126 -2.52 19.01 -14.76
CA HIS A 126 -3.64 19.86 -15.16
C HIS A 126 -3.19 20.98 -16.08
N ILE A 127 -4.04 21.37 -17.02
CA ILE A 127 -3.87 22.57 -17.83
C ILE A 127 -5.04 23.49 -17.45
N ASN A 128 -4.72 24.66 -16.91
CA ASN A 128 -5.70 25.67 -16.54
C ASN A 128 -6.44 26.19 -17.77
N GLU A 129 -7.64 26.77 -17.59
CA GLU A 129 -8.44 27.34 -18.69
C GLU A 129 -7.69 28.43 -19.46
N MET A 130 -6.74 29.10 -18.82
CA MET A 130 -5.85 30.11 -19.40
C MET A 130 -4.61 29.51 -20.11
N GLY A 131 -4.47 28.18 -20.19
CA GLY A 131 -3.33 27.50 -20.81
C GLY A 131 -2.11 27.28 -19.90
N GLY A 132 -2.18 27.67 -18.63
CA GLY A 132 -1.11 27.41 -17.65
C GLY A 132 -0.98 25.92 -17.32
N ILE A 133 0.24 25.38 -17.40
CA ILE A 133 0.53 23.98 -17.12
C ILE A 133 0.85 23.82 -15.63
N GLN A 134 0.13 22.94 -14.95
CA GLN A 134 0.46 22.50 -13.59
C GLN A 134 1.28 21.21 -13.66
N TYR A 135 2.47 21.25 -13.08
CA TYR A 135 3.35 20.09 -12.95
C TYR A 135 3.09 19.36 -11.62
N SER A 136 3.35 18.07 -11.64
CA SER A 136 3.34 17.23 -10.45
C SER A 136 4.55 16.33 -10.44
N GLN A 137 5.13 16.21 -9.26
CA GLN A 137 6.35 15.45 -9.01
C GLN A 137 6.02 14.15 -8.30
N TRP A 138 6.66 13.06 -8.71
CA TRP A 138 6.59 11.79 -8.03
C TRP A 138 7.50 11.79 -6.81
N ASN A 139 6.89 11.75 -5.64
CA ASN A 139 7.59 11.61 -4.36
C ASN A 139 7.33 10.23 -3.80
N TYR A 140 8.37 9.62 -3.22
CA TYR A 140 8.29 8.29 -2.66
C TYR A 140 9.02 8.18 -1.33
N GLN A 141 8.58 7.23 -0.50
CA GLN A 141 9.18 6.89 0.77
C GLN A 141 9.10 5.38 1.01
N ILE A 142 10.07 4.84 1.74
CA ILE A 142 10.07 3.42 2.14
C ILE A 142 9.49 3.33 3.54
N LEU A 143 8.36 2.64 3.65
CA LEU A 143 7.63 2.42 4.90
C LEU A 143 7.53 0.93 5.18
N CYS A 144 7.37 0.60 6.46
CA CYS A 144 7.16 -0.76 6.91
C CYS A 144 5.89 -0.83 7.78
N HIS A 145 5.15 -1.92 7.66
CA HIS A 145 3.97 -2.21 8.46
C HIS A 145 4.19 -3.50 9.23
N PRO A 146 4.09 -3.49 10.58
CA PRO A 146 4.18 -4.70 11.38
C PRO A 146 2.91 -5.53 11.20
N ILE A 147 3.05 -6.78 10.75
CA ILE A 147 1.92 -7.66 10.54
C ILE A 147 1.51 -8.28 11.88
N THR A 148 0.28 -8.03 12.32
CA THR A 148 -0.21 -8.51 13.62
C THR A 148 -1.27 -9.60 13.56
N GLU A 149 -2.02 -9.69 12.46
CA GLU A 149 -3.21 -10.56 12.38
C GLU A 149 -2.93 -11.96 11.84
N VAL A 150 -1.91 -12.11 10.99
CA VAL A 150 -1.66 -13.34 10.23
C VAL A 150 -0.23 -13.83 10.51
N ASP A 151 -0.11 -15.08 10.97
CA ASP A 151 1.19 -15.76 11.01
C ASP A 151 1.58 -16.20 9.60
N ILE A 152 2.82 -15.91 9.21
CA ILE A 152 3.34 -16.23 7.88
C ILE A 152 4.29 -17.41 8.03
N PRO A 153 3.87 -18.63 7.66
CA PRO A 153 4.74 -19.78 7.76
C PRO A 153 5.89 -19.65 6.76
N LEU A 154 7.08 -20.15 7.11
CA LEU A 154 8.23 -20.09 6.22
C LEU A 154 8.01 -20.87 4.91
N THR A 155 7.06 -21.81 4.89
CA THR A 155 6.63 -22.54 3.70
C THR A 155 5.89 -21.68 2.67
N ALA A 156 5.37 -20.51 3.07
CA ALA A 156 4.73 -19.57 2.14
C ALA A 156 5.74 -18.84 1.24
N PHE A 157 7.02 -18.80 1.64
CA PHE A 157 8.08 -18.18 0.86
C PHE A 157 8.65 -19.19 -0.15
N GLN A 158 8.30 -18.98 -1.42
CA GLN A 158 8.84 -19.77 -2.53
C GLN A 158 9.99 -19.00 -3.19
N VAL A 159 11.04 -19.73 -3.58
CA VAL A 159 12.17 -19.15 -4.30
C VAL A 159 11.70 -18.73 -5.68
N GLU A 160 11.98 -17.49 -6.06
CA GLU A 160 11.78 -17.02 -7.44
C GLU A 160 12.97 -17.46 -8.31
N ASP A 161 12.70 -18.08 -9.46
CA ASP A 161 13.74 -18.50 -10.40
C ASP A 161 14.28 -17.29 -11.17
N ASP A 162 15.15 -16.53 -10.53
CA ASP A 162 15.96 -15.51 -11.19
C ASP A 162 17.08 -16.19 -11.99
N LEU A 163 16.76 -16.49 -13.25
CA LEU A 163 17.67 -17.14 -14.18
C LEU A 163 18.99 -16.36 -14.33
N GLY A 164 18.96 -15.03 -14.28
CA GLY A 164 20.15 -14.20 -14.42
C GLY A 164 21.15 -14.44 -13.29
N SER A 165 20.68 -14.32 -12.04
CA SER A 165 21.49 -14.59 -10.85
C SER A 165 21.94 -16.05 -10.78
N ARG A 166 21.04 -16.99 -11.10
CA ARG A 166 21.35 -18.43 -11.06
C ARG A 166 22.36 -18.86 -12.11
N LEU A 167 22.28 -18.32 -13.33
CA LEU A 167 23.20 -18.61 -14.43
C LEU A 167 24.59 -18.05 -14.15
N ALA A 168 24.67 -16.83 -13.59
CA ALA A 168 25.94 -16.22 -13.18
C ALA A 168 26.67 -17.09 -12.15
N GLU A 169 25.94 -17.72 -11.22
CA GLU A 169 26.50 -18.63 -10.22
C GLU A 169 26.65 -20.08 -10.70
N LYS A 170 26.12 -20.44 -11.88
CA LYS A 170 26.11 -21.80 -12.46
C LYS A 170 25.56 -22.87 -11.50
N LYS A 171 24.47 -22.56 -10.80
CA LYS A 171 23.86 -23.46 -9.80
C LYS A 171 22.49 -23.97 -10.20
N ALA A 172 22.12 -25.12 -9.65
CA ALA A 172 20.74 -25.60 -9.67
C ALA A 172 19.87 -24.75 -8.72
N LEU A 173 18.55 -24.69 -8.98
CA LEU A 173 17.60 -23.89 -8.19
C LEU A 173 17.59 -24.29 -6.69
N SER A 174 17.71 -25.58 -6.40
CA SER A 174 17.76 -26.14 -5.04
C SER A 174 19.01 -25.76 -4.24
N GLU A 175 20.10 -25.43 -4.94
CA GLU A 175 21.34 -24.94 -4.33
C GLU A 175 21.32 -23.42 -4.22
N PHE A 176 20.78 -22.75 -5.24
CA PHE A 176 20.62 -21.31 -5.27
C PHE A 176 19.72 -20.82 -4.13
N SER A 177 18.65 -21.56 -3.81
CA SER A 177 17.71 -21.24 -2.70
C SER A 177 18.37 -21.08 -1.33
N LYS A 178 19.55 -21.68 -1.11
CA LYS A 178 20.28 -21.60 0.16
C LYS A 178 21.26 -20.43 0.21
N LYS A 179 21.39 -19.66 -0.88
CA LYS A 179 22.32 -18.54 -1.00
C LYS A 179 21.64 -17.24 -0.60
N ARG A 180 22.47 -16.30 -0.16
CA ARG A 180 22.03 -14.93 0.17
C ARG A 180 21.43 -14.18 -1.03
N ALA A 181 21.82 -14.55 -2.25
CA ALA A 181 21.29 -13.98 -3.49
C ALA A 181 19.90 -14.51 -3.87
N ALA A 182 19.41 -15.57 -3.20
CA ALA A 182 18.08 -16.09 -3.45
C ALA A 182 17.02 -15.05 -3.13
N ARG A 183 16.08 -14.87 -4.06
CA ARG A 183 14.89 -14.04 -3.87
C ARG A 183 13.70 -14.93 -3.61
N PHE A 184 12.79 -14.45 -2.76
CA PHE A 184 11.62 -15.19 -2.36
C PHE A 184 10.38 -14.36 -2.66
N SER A 185 9.30 -15.06 -3.00
CA SER A 185 7.98 -14.50 -3.26
C SER A 185 6.97 -15.18 -2.37
N LEU A 186 5.99 -14.40 -1.92
CA LEU A 186 4.95 -14.86 -1.02
C LEU A 186 3.80 -15.46 -1.82
N LYS A 187 3.61 -16.78 -1.70
CA LYS A 187 2.53 -17.52 -2.36
C LYS A 187 1.63 -18.18 -1.33
N GLU A 188 0.36 -18.40 -1.70
CA GLU A 188 -0.52 -19.13 -0.79
C GLU A 188 -0.04 -20.59 -0.68
N PRO A 189 -0.01 -21.18 0.54
CA PRO A 189 0.52 -22.54 0.76
C PRO A 189 -0.15 -23.63 -0.08
N ASN A 190 -1.34 -23.38 -0.62
CA ASN A 190 -2.16 -24.32 -1.39
C ASN A 190 -2.51 -23.80 -2.80
N GLU A 191 -1.72 -22.89 -3.39
CA GLU A 191 -1.92 -22.56 -4.80
C GLU A 191 -1.70 -23.83 -5.65
N ASN A 192 -2.80 -24.43 -6.11
CA ASN A 192 -2.78 -25.53 -7.05
C ASN A 192 -2.17 -25.04 -8.37
N VAL A 193 -0.85 -25.18 -8.50
CA VAL A 193 -0.16 -25.01 -9.78
C VAL A 193 -0.72 -26.08 -10.70
N ASN A 194 -1.44 -25.67 -11.75
CA ASN A 194 -1.83 -26.58 -12.81
C ASN A 194 -0.56 -27.01 -13.56
N GLN A 195 0.04 -28.12 -13.12
CA GLN A 195 1.30 -28.66 -13.64
C GLN A 195 1.26 -28.92 -15.16
N ALA A 196 0.07 -29.12 -15.74
CA ALA A 196 -0.12 -29.38 -17.16
C ALA A 196 0.07 -28.16 -18.07
N THR A 197 -0.03 -26.94 -17.54
CA THR A 197 -0.02 -25.72 -18.38
C THR A 197 1.07 -24.71 -18.00
N GLY A 198 1.73 -24.88 -16.84
CA GLY A 198 2.68 -23.89 -16.33
C GLY A 198 2.04 -22.55 -15.92
N PHE A 199 0.80 -22.30 -16.32
CA PHE A 199 -0.01 -21.17 -15.89
C PHE A 199 -0.67 -21.49 -14.56
N THR A 200 -0.32 -20.73 -13.53
CA THR A 200 -1.18 -20.61 -12.35
C THR A 200 -2.52 -20.07 -12.83
N LYS A 201 -3.65 -20.68 -12.41
CA LYS A 201 -4.92 -19.95 -12.46
C LYS A 201 -4.64 -18.59 -11.84
N ILE A 202 -5.04 -17.49 -12.48
CA ILE A 202 -4.96 -16.15 -11.91
C ILE A 202 -5.75 -16.22 -10.60
N ASN A 203 -5.06 -16.52 -9.51
CA ASN A 203 -5.69 -16.71 -8.23
C ASN A 203 -6.15 -15.33 -7.82
N LYS A 204 -7.44 -15.31 -7.50
CA LYS A 204 -8.25 -14.11 -7.37
C LYS A 204 -8.02 -13.47 -5.99
N GLY A 205 -6.76 -13.18 -5.69
CA GLY A 205 -6.26 -12.74 -4.39
C GLY A 205 -5.05 -13.58 -3.96
N SER A 206 -3.85 -13.00 -3.89
CA SER A 206 -2.67 -13.64 -3.29
C SER A 206 -2.61 -13.37 -1.79
N MET A 207 -1.76 -14.10 -1.07
CA MET A 207 -1.47 -13.79 0.34
C MET A 207 -1.00 -12.34 0.52
N LEU A 208 -0.23 -11.83 -0.45
CA LEU A 208 0.19 -10.43 -0.50
C LEU A 208 -1.00 -9.46 -0.58
N ASP A 209 -2.07 -9.79 -1.31
CA ASP A 209 -3.29 -8.96 -1.34
C ASP A 209 -3.92 -8.82 0.04
N LYS A 210 -3.96 -9.92 0.80
CA LYS A 210 -4.51 -9.92 2.16
C LYS A 210 -3.67 -9.01 3.08
N LEU A 211 -2.35 -9.12 2.99
CA LEU A 211 -1.43 -8.29 3.79
C LEU A 211 -1.49 -6.82 3.40
N MET A 212 -1.45 -6.49 2.10
CA MET A 212 -1.55 -5.11 1.64
C MET A 212 -2.90 -4.48 1.97
N SER A 213 -4.00 -5.27 1.95
CA SER A 213 -5.33 -4.77 2.34
C SER A 213 -5.47 -4.40 3.82
N GLN A 214 -4.53 -4.81 4.67
CA GLN A 214 -4.48 -4.38 6.07
C GLN A 214 -3.83 -3.00 6.23
N ILE A 215 -3.04 -2.57 5.24
CA ILE A 215 -2.31 -1.31 5.29
C ILE A 215 -3.26 -0.19 4.83
N PRO A 216 -3.69 0.72 5.73
CA PRO A 216 -4.37 1.92 5.32
C PRO A 216 -3.37 2.91 4.71
N ASP A 217 -3.85 3.78 3.85
CA ASP A 217 -3.11 5.01 3.55
C ASP A 217 -2.96 5.84 4.84
N THR A 218 -1.82 6.53 4.95
CA THR A 218 -1.34 7.20 6.18
C THR A 218 -2.35 8.19 6.80
N LEU A 219 -3.36 8.69 6.06
CA LEU A 219 -4.41 9.56 6.62
C LEU A 219 -5.66 8.80 7.14
N VAL A 220 -5.94 7.61 6.61
CA VAL A 220 -7.06 6.76 7.07
C VAL A 220 -6.75 6.15 8.45
N LEU A 221 -5.46 5.92 8.72
CA LEU A 221 -4.95 5.37 9.98
C LEU A 221 -5.33 6.22 11.20
N ILE A 222 -5.33 7.55 11.07
CA ILE A 222 -5.58 8.48 12.19
C ILE A 222 -7.06 8.62 12.49
N LEU A 223 -7.91 8.66 11.45
CA LEU A 223 -9.36 8.60 11.65
C LEU A 223 -9.76 7.26 12.29
N TYR A 224 -9.11 6.16 11.91
CA TYR A 224 -9.35 4.84 12.49
C TYR A 224 -8.90 4.76 13.96
N LEU A 225 -7.71 5.27 14.31
CA LEU A 225 -7.19 5.26 15.68
C LEU A 225 -7.92 6.25 16.60
N SER A 226 -8.26 7.43 16.10
CA SER A 226 -9.04 8.43 16.86
C SER A 226 -10.40 7.84 17.24
N VAL A 227 -11.06 7.14 16.31
CA VAL A 227 -12.35 6.47 16.56
C VAL A 227 -12.20 5.24 17.47
N LYS A 228 -11.12 4.46 17.35
CA LYS A 228 -10.87 3.30 18.23
C LYS A 228 -10.57 3.72 19.68
N LEU A 229 -9.90 4.86 19.86
CA LEU A 229 -9.72 5.52 21.17
C LEU A 229 -11.01 6.13 21.70
N TYR A 230 -11.88 6.65 20.82
CA TYR A 230 -13.18 7.23 21.19
C TYR A 230 -14.22 6.18 21.58
N LEU A 231 -14.28 5.05 20.87
CA LEU A 231 -15.23 3.95 21.12
C LEU A 231 -14.92 3.18 22.41
N ASN A 232 -13.67 3.16 22.87
CA ASN A 232 -13.32 2.63 24.18
C ASN A 232 -13.73 3.56 25.35
N LYS A 233 -14.20 4.78 25.06
CA LYS A 233 -14.49 5.82 26.06
C LYS A 233 -15.97 6.13 26.30
N GLN A 234 -16.91 5.60 25.52
CA GLN A 234 -18.33 5.92 25.67
C GLN A 234 -19.20 4.67 25.80
N HIS A 235 -19.38 4.25 27.06
CA HIS A 235 -20.70 3.84 27.53
C HIS A 235 -21.48 5.11 27.92
N GLU A 236 -22.80 5.03 27.76
CA GLU A 236 -23.86 5.91 28.30
C GLU A 236 -24.30 7.14 27.46
N GLU A 237 -25.42 6.87 26.78
CA GLU A 237 -26.60 7.72 26.50
C GLU A 237 -26.68 8.60 25.23
N ASP A 238 -27.74 8.28 24.46
CA ASP A 238 -28.61 9.10 23.61
C ASP A 238 -28.06 9.87 22.39
N PHE A 239 -28.51 9.45 21.19
CA PHE A 239 -29.49 10.26 20.43
C PHE A 239 -30.05 9.52 19.19
N MET A 240 -31.38 9.44 19.11
CA MET A 240 -32.18 8.90 18.00
C MET A 240 -32.54 9.97 16.96
N PHE A 241 -32.18 9.68 15.70
CA PHE A 241 -32.95 9.82 14.44
C PHE A 241 -33.97 10.97 14.20
N HIS A 242 -33.68 11.83 13.20
CA HIS A 242 -34.59 12.47 12.20
C HIS A 242 -33.74 13.45 11.35
N LEU A 243 -33.82 13.68 10.02
CA LEU A 243 -34.64 13.28 8.87
C LEU A 243 -33.86 13.58 7.55
N LEU A 244 -34.03 12.71 6.55
CA LEU A 244 -34.02 12.88 5.08
C LEU A 244 -33.45 14.17 4.42
N ASN A 245 -32.32 14.07 3.70
CA ASN A 245 -32.10 14.57 2.31
C ASN A 245 -30.63 14.34 1.80
N PRO A 246 -30.38 14.36 0.48
CA PRO A 246 -29.33 13.57 -0.18
C PRO A 246 -28.02 14.34 -0.32
N CYS A 247 -27.24 14.40 0.75
CA CYS A 247 -25.81 14.65 0.70
C CYS A 247 -25.20 13.78 1.79
N ARG A 248 -24.58 12.66 1.42
CA ARG A 248 -23.90 11.76 2.36
C ARG A 248 -22.67 12.48 2.96
N GLN A 249 -22.90 13.32 3.94
CA GLN A 249 -22.01 13.51 5.07
C GLN A 249 -22.60 12.72 6.23
N GLY A 250 -21.79 11.86 6.85
CA GLY A 250 -22.18 11.14 8.07
C GLY A 250 -22.47 9.66 7.88
N GLN A 251 -21.43 8.86 7.63
CA GLN A 251 -21.38 7.50 8.15
C GLN A 251 -19.93 7.19 8.55
N LEU A 252 -19.68 7.24 9.86
CA LEU A 252 -18.39 7.18 10.57
C LEU A 252 -17.74 5.78 10.52
N SER A 253 -17.28 5.41 9.34
CA SER A 253 -16.07 4.61 9.13
C SER A 253 -15.40 5.27 7.92
N ALA A 254 -14.07 5.29 7.85
CA ALA A 254 -13.35 5.85 6.71
C ALA A 254 -13.60 5.01 5.45
N ASN A 255 -14.83 4.95 4.96
CA ASN A 255 -15.25 4.29 3.74
C ASN A 255 -15.07 5.32 2.62
N VAL A 256 -13.82 5.54 2.22
CA VAL A 256 -13.58 6.10 0.89
C VAL A 256 -14.05 5.01 -0.05
N VAL A 257 -15.18 5.24 -0.72
CA VAL A 257 -15.72 4.29 -1.71
C VAL A 257 -15.17 4.71 -3.05
N ASP A 258 -14.68 3.75 -3.82
CA ASP A 258 -14.41 4.00 -5.23
C ASP A 258 -15.74 3.97 -5.98
N ASP A 259 -16.21 5.16 -6.38
CA ASP A 259 -17.50 5.41 -7.01
C ASP A 259 -17.37 5.98 -8.45
N LEU A 260 -16.20 5.80 -9.07
CA LEU A 260 -15.92 6.31 -10.41
C LEU A 260 -16.96 5.78 -11.42
N PHE A 261 -17.57 6.69 -12.19
CA PHE A 261 -18.62 6.41 -13.19
C PHE A 261 -19.96 5.91 -12.64
N ASN A 262 -20.32 6.31 -11.41
CA ASN A 262 -21.56 5.90 -10.71
C ASN A 262 -21.62 4.39 -10.43
N GLU A 263 -20.47 3.71 -10.35
CA GLU A 263 -20.37 2.30 -9.99
C GLU A 263 -19.66 2.14 -8.66
N ILE A 264 -20.28 1.42 -7.72
CA ILE A 264 -19.66 1.13 -6.42
C ILE A 264 -18.71 -0.05 -6.58
N ALA A 265 -17.46 0.14 -6.17
CA ALA A 265 -16.49 -0.93 -6.08
C ALA A 265 -16.74 -1.83 -4.85
N TYR A 266 -16.57 -3.13 -5.04
CA TYR A 266 -16.67 -4.17 -4.03
C TYR A 266 -15.37 -4.99 -3.96
N PRO A 267 -15.06 -5.61 -2.80
CA PRO A 267 -13.96 -6.55 -2.69
C PRO A 267 -14.13 -7.71 -3.68
N HIS A 268 -13.08 -7.98 -4.45
CA HIS A 268 -13.07 -9.01 -5.49
C HIS A 268 -13.34 -10.45 -4.99
N GLN A 269 -13.14 -10.71 -3.69
CA GLN A 269 -13.37 -12.03 -3.10
C GLN A 269 -14.87 -12.39 -2.99
N LEU A 270 -15.78 -11.44 -3.22
CA LEU A 270 -17.22 -11.67 -3.16
C LEU A 270 -17.74 -12.24 -4.50
N LYS A 271 -18.35 -13.42 -4.48
CA LYS A 271 -19.10 -13.94 -5.64
C LYS A 271 -20.43 -13.20 -5.77
N VAL A 272 -20.40 -11.97 -6.25
CA VAL A 272 -21.61 -11.19 -6.49
C VAL A 272 -22.18 -11.56 -7.86
N SER A 273 -23.30 -12.28 -7.88
CA SER A 273 -24.14 -12.42 -9.08
C SER A 273 -25.29 -11.42 -9.00
N ARG A 274 -25.64 -10.82 -10.14
CA ARG A 274 -26.74 -9.84 -10.26
C ARG A 274 -28.09 -10.42 -9.81
N ASP A 275 -28.23 -11.74 -9.89
CA ASP A 275 -29.49 -12.45 -9.63
C ASP A 275 -29.73 -12.77 -8.13
N ASN A 276 -28.71 -12.62 -7.26
CA ASN A 276 -28.79 -12.88 -5.82
C ASN A 276 -28.34 -11.65 -5.00
N PHE A 277 -28.89 -10.48 -5.33
CA PHE A 277 -28.55 -9.21 -4.69
C PHE A 277 -29.27 -9.05 -3.34
N ASN A 278 -28.67 -9.56 -2.26
CA ASN A 278 -29.08 -9.18 -0.91
C ASN A 278 -28.22 -8.00 -0.46
N SER A 279 -28.76 -6.78 -0.55
CA SER A 279 -28.05 -5.51 -0.32
C SER A 279 -27.52 -5.35 1.11
N SER A 280 -28.01 -6.16 2.05
CA SER A 280 -27.59 -6.18 3.46
C SER A 280 -26.26 -6.90 3.71
N ILE A 281 -25.72 -7.65 2.73
CA ILE A 281 -24.51 -8.48 2.91
C ILE A 281 -23.28 -7.88 2.21
N LEU A 282 -23.46 -7.01 1.20
CA LEU A 282 -22.36 -6.50 0.39
C LEU A 282 -21.82 -5.18 0.94
N LYS A 283 -20.72 -5.28 1.68
CA LYS A 283 -19.97 -4.11 2.14
C LYS A 283 -19.16 -3.52 0.97
N PRO A 284 -19.31 -2.21 0.65
CA PRO A 284 -18.48 -1.53 -0.33
C PRO A 284 -16.99 -1.67 0.01
N LEU A 285 -16.14 -1.66 -1.03
CA LEU A 285 -14.70 -1.69 -0.86
C LEU A 285 -14.24 -0.41 -0.15
N ASN A 286 -13.44 -0.57 0.90
CA ASN A 286 -12.75 0.57 1.48
C ASN A 286 -11.52 0.89 0.63
N ALA A 287 -11.65 1.87 -0.25
CA ALA A 287 -10.59 2.33 -1.13
C ALA A 287 -9.47 3.07 -0.39
N GLY A 288 -9.65 3.39 0.90
CA GLY A 288 -8.60 3.94 1.76
C GLY A 288 -7.50 2.95 2.16
N TYR A 289 -7.68 1.67 1.87
CA TYR A 289 -6.68 0.61 2.08
C TYR A 289 -6.08 0.17 0.75
N TYR A 290 -4.84 -0.27 0.78
CA TYR A 290 -4.14 -0.72 -0.42
C TYR A 290 -4.77 -1.96 -1.02
N HIS A 291 -5.23 -1.83 -2.25
CA HIS A 291 -5.81 -2.93 -3.02
C HIS A 291 -5.39 -2.81 -4.48
N ARG A 292 -5.27 -3.96 -5.16
CA ARG A 292 -5.01 -4.00 -6.61
C ARG A 292 -6.18 -4.54 -7.42
N PHE A 293 -7.12 -5.24 -6.79
CA PHE A 293 -8.31 -5.78 -7.45
C PHE A 293 -9.59 -5.21 -6.84
N TYR A 294 -10.57 -4.94 -7.68
CA TYR A 294 -11.91 -4.57 -7.28
C TYR A 294 -12.94 -5.15 -8.25
N GLN A 295 -14.18 -5.24 -7.81
CA GLN A 295 -15.29 -5.71 -8.62
C GLN A 295 -16.41 -4.67 -8.63
N VAL A 296 -17.06 -4.49 -9.77
CA VAL A 296 -18.27 -3.67 -9.90
C VAL A 296 -19.46 -4.56 -10.28
N LEU A 297 -20.68 -4.05 -10.09
CA LEU A 297 -21.91 -4.81 -10.37
C LEU A 297 -22.21 -4.87 -11.88
N SER A 298 -21.86 -3.81 -12.60
CA SER A 298 -21.98 -3.77 -14.05
C SER A 298 -20.96 -4.70 -14.69
N LYS A 299 -21.35 -5.33 -15.79
CA LYS A 299 -20.37 -5.90 -16.72
C LYS A 299 -20.03 -4.85 -17.76
N ASP A 300 -18.77 -4.78 -18.14
CA ASP A 300 -18.33 -3.98 -19.28
C ASP A 300 -18.81 -4.58 -20.61
N ALA A 301 -18.46 -3.93 -21.71
CA ALA A 301 -18.81 -4.38 -23.07
C ALA A 301 -18.22 -5.78 -23.42
N MET A 302 -17.20 -6.23 -22.68
CA MET A 302 -16.55 -7.54 -22.84
C MET A 302 -17.08 -8.58 -21.85
N GLY A 303 -18.09 -8.24 -21.03
CA GLY A 303 -18.67 -9.11 -20.01
C GLY A 303 -17.85 -9.23 -18.72
N VAL A 304 -16.81 -8.42 -18.55
CA VAL A 304 -15.91 -8.38 -17.39
C VAL A 304 -16.45 -7.42 -16.35
N ASN A 305 -16.42 -7.83 -15.08
CA ASN A 305 -16.84 -7.00 -13.94
C ASN A 305 -15.77 -6.91 -12.85
N ILE A 306 -14.61 -7.53 -13.07
CA ILE A 306 -13.46 -7.54 -12.16
C ILE A 306 -12.36 -6.74 -12.83
N PHE A 307 -11.86 -5.76 -12.10
CA PHE A 307 -10.88 -4.81 -12.59
C PHE A 307 -9.64 -4.83 -11.73
N ARG A 308 -8.55 -4.40 -12.33
CA ARG A 308 -7.24 -4.33 -11.72
C ARG A 308 -6.71 -2.90 -11.78
N ARG A 309 -6.14 -2.45 -10.68
CA ARG A 309 -5.37 -1.20 -10.58
C ARG A 309 -4.00 -1.47 -11.21
N GLY A 310 -3.68 -0.77 -12.30
CA GLY A 310 -2.43 -0.94 -13.04
C GLY A 310 -2.56 -1.85 -14.27
N PHE A 311 -1.97 -1.40 -15.38
CA PHE A 311 -2.15 -2.00 -16.71
C PHE A 311 -1.45 -3.36 -16.88
N SER A 312 -0.49 -3.72 -16.01
CA SER A 312 0.17 -5.04 -16.06
C SER A 312 0.97 -5.44 -14.80
N ASP A 313 1.04 -4.59 -13.78
CA ASP A 313 2.01 -4.76 -12.68
C ASP A 313 1.44 -5.55 -11.49
N ASN A 314 2.02 -6.71 -11.19
CA ASN A 314 1.62 -7.62 -10.10
C ASN A 314 1.87 -7.03 -8.71
N ASN A 315 2.74 -6.03 -8.59
CA ASN A 315 3.14 -5.49 -7.30
C ASN A 315 2.62 -4.06 -7.08
N LEU A 316 1.80 -3.53 -7.99
CA LEU A 316 1.22 -2.19 -7.80
C LEU A 316 -0.08 -2.26 -7.00
N PHE A 317 -0.07 -1.65 -5.82
CA PHE A 317 -1.25 -1.46 -4.98
C PHE A 317 -1.64 0.00 -4.94
N VAL A 318 -2.94 0.25 -4.82
CA VAL A 318 -3.50 1.61 -4.87
C VAL A 318 -4.43 1.84 -3.68
N ALA A 319 -4.30 3.01 -3.07
CA ALA A 319 -5.21 3.52 -2.05
C ALA A 319 -5.61 4.96 -2.37
N TYR A 320 -6.85 5.32 -2.04
CA TYR A 320 -7.36 6.68 -2.19
C TYR A 320 -7.10 7.47 -0.91
N ASN A 321 -6.76 8.74 -1.08
CA ASN A 321 -6.48 9.64 0.02
C ASN A 321 -7.22 10.97 -0.16
N THR A 322 -7.19 11.79 0.88
CA THR A 322 -7.82 13.12 0.92
C THR A 322 -6.81 14.25 1.10
N ARG A 323 -5.50 13.96 0.94
CA ARG A 323 -4.39 14.86 1.22
C ARG A 323 -4.31 16.01 0.22
N SER A 324 -4.38 17.26 0.68
CA SER A 324 -4.28 18.44 -0.20
C SER A 324 -2.96 18.51 -0.99
N LYS A 325 -1.87 17.95 -0.46
CA LYS A 325 -0.55 17.89 -1.11
C LYS A 325 -0.46 16.88 -2.27
N VAL A 326 -1.30 15.83 -2.27
CA VAL A 326 -1.29 14.79 -3.30
C VAL A 326 -2.13 15.24 -4.49
N THR A 327 -1.53 15.42 -5.66
CA THR A 327 -2.21 15.90 -6.86
C THR A 327 -3.49 15.11 -7.18
N PRO A 328 -4.64 15.78 -7.37
CA PRO A 328 -5.87 15.11 -7.76
C PRO A 328 -5.84 14.78 -9.26
N THR A 329 -6.16 13.54 -9.59
CA THR A 329 -6.52 13.14 -10.95
C THR A 329 -7.96 13.55 -11.20
N LYS A 330 -8.18 14.45 -12.15
CA LYS A 330 -9.52 14.94 -12.50
C LYS A 330 -10.02 14.30 -13.80
N VAL A 331 -11.26 13.84 -13.79
CA VAL A 331 -11.94 13.28 -14.95
C VAL A 331 -13.24 14.03 -15.16
N LYS A 332 -13.47 14.51 -16.39
CA LYS A 332 -14.75 15.09 -16.79
C LYS A 332 -15.63 13.99 -17.37
N GLU A 333 -16.75 13.73 -16.73
CA GLU A 333 -17.77 12.77 -17.18
C GLU A 333 -18.97 13.54 -17.73
N LYS A 334 -19.58 13.03 -18.80
CA LYS A 334 -20.83 13.61 -19.32
C LYS A 334 -21.98 13.20 -18.41
N CYS A 335 -22.75 14.18 -17.92
CA CYS A 335 -23.93 13.86 -17.09
C CYS A 335 -24.95 13.05 -17.91
N LYS A 336 -25.57 12.05 -17.27
CA LYS A 336 -26.68 11.33 -17.88
C LYS A 336 -27.88 12.29 -17.95
N PRO A 337 -28.76 12.20 -18.97
CA PRO A 337 -29.89 13.12 -19.14
C PRO A 337 -30.89 13.14 -17.97
N LYS A 338 -30.83 12.14 -17.08
CA LYS A 338 -31.70 12.01 -15.90
C LYS A 338 -31.13 12.68 -14.64
N ASP A 339 -29.86 13.05 -14.66
CA ASP A 339 -29.21 13.73 -13.55
C ASP A 339 -29.33 15.23 -13.79
N ASN A 340 -30.01 15.96 -12.91
CA ASN A 340 -30.14 17.42 -12.97
C ASN A 340 -28.79 18.09 -12.68
N CYS A 341 -27.84 17.99 -13.60
CA CYS A 341 -26.56 18.69 -13.53
C CYS A 341 -26.69 20.11 -14.11
N PRO A 342 -26.15 21.14 -13.45
CA PRO A 342 -26.15 22.51 -13.97
C PRO A 342 -25.30 22.66 -15.25
N SER A 343 -24.35 21.77 -15.47
CA SER A 343 -23.54 21.62 -16.68
C SER A 343 -23.75 20.23 -17.30
N ASN A 344 -23.60 20.10 -18.63
CA ASN A 344 -23.60 18.79 -19.31
C ASN A 344 -22.48 17.83 -18.86
N TRP A 345 -21.61 18.29 -17.96
CA TRP A 345 -20.43 17.61 -17.46
C TRP A 345 -20.37 17.66 -15.94
N ARG A 346 -19.92 16.57 -15.33
CA ARG A 346 -19.54 16.45 -13.92
C ARG A 346 -18.03 16.23 -13.86
N GLU A 347 -17.37 16.85 -12.91
CA GLU A 347 -15.95 16.63 -12.64
C GLU A 347 -15.81 15.74 -11.42
N ALA A 348 -15.10 14.62 -11.57
CA ALA A 348 -14.70 13.74 -10.48
C ALA A 348 -13.20 13.94 -10.24
N SER A 349 -12.79 14.06 -8.97
CA SER A 349 -11.39 14.24 -8.60
C SER A 349 -11.00 13.26 -7.51
N HIS A 350 -9.97 12.46 -7.75
CA HIS A 350 -9.44 11.51 -6.77
C HIS A 350 -7.95 11.75 -6.55
N ARG A 351 -7.53 11.60 -5.30
CA ARG A 351 -6.12 11.64 -4.91
C ARG A 351 -5.69 10.25 -4.52
N VAL A 352 -4.53 9.84 -4.99
CA VAL A 352 -4.15 8.43 -5.02
C VAL A 352 -2.73 8.25 -4.51
N SER A 353 -2.57 7.28 -3.63
CA SER A 353 -1.28 6.74 -3.19
C SER A 353 -1.05 5.38 -3.84
N TYR A 354 0.20 5.11 -4.17
CA TYR A 354 0.64 3.84 -4.74
C TYR A 354 1.59 3.15 -3.76
N ALA A 355 1.52 1.84 -3.66
CA ALA A 355 2.46 1.05 -2.87
C ALA A 355 3.03 -0.11 -3.68
N ILE A 356 4.33 -0.34 -3.54
CA ILE A 356 5.08 -1.42 -4.18
C ILE A 356 5.84 -2.18 -3.08
N PRO A 357 5.37 -3.37 -2.67
CA PRO A 357 5.98 -4.17 -1.60
C PRO A 357 7.25 -4.91 -2.01
#